data_AF-A0A7L1UWK4-F1
#
_entry.id   AF-A0A7L1UWK4-F1
#
_cell.length_a   1.000
_cell.length_b   1.000
_cell.length_c   1.000
_cell.angle_alpha   90.00
_cell.angle_beta   90.00
_cell.angle_gamma   90.00
#
_symmetry.space_group_name_H-M   'P 1'
#
loop_
_entity.id
_entity.type
_entity.pdbx_description
1 polymer ?
#
loop_
_entity_poly.entity_id
_entity_poly.type
_entity_poly.pdbx_seq_one_letter_code
_entity_poly.pdbx_strand_id
1 'polypeptide(L)'
;LQVNNNGVISFDEPIRQYTPDPFPLVDGHPFVAPYWADVDNVLGGDIFYRQTTDPVLLEDISRDITQYFPKSPFTATWALVVTWDHVAYYGSTSEKGNTFQAVLTTDSKIFYIILNYWDIQWTTGAASDGDAETGLGGTPAHVGFNSGDDTNFYNIPGSQTDAIINITTTSNVKVPGRWVFRVDDFQVTGV
;
A
#
# COMPACT_ATOMS: atom_id res chain seq x y z
N LEU A 1 -2.51 -9.37 12.55
CA LEU A 1 -2.25 -8.12 11.80
C LEU A 1 -1.04 -7.41 12.37
N GLN A 2 -0.07 -7.11 11.52
CA GLN A 2 1.15 -6.38 11.87
C GLN A 2 1.40 -5.28 10.84
N VAL A 3 1.83 -4.11 11.31
CA VAL A 3 2.25 -3.00 10.46
C VAL A 3 3.78 -2.98 10.47
N ASN A 4 4.37 -3.12 9.30
CA ASN A 4 5.81 -3.14 9.11
C ASN A 4 6.33 -1.77 8.62
N ASN A 5 7.55 -1.42 9.00
CA ASN A 5 8.20 -0.18 8.58
C ASN A 5 8.38 -0.08 7.07
N ASN A 6 8.75 -1.18 6.41
CA ASN A 6 8.97 -1.37 4.98
C ASN A 6 7.69 -1.31 4.13
N GLY A 7 6.61 -0.68 4.61
CA GLY A 7 5.40 -0.47 3.81
C GLY A 7 4.57 -1.72 3.55
N VAL A 8 4.47 -2.61 4.54
CA VAL A 8 3.69 -3.87 4.47
C VAL A 8 2.73 -3.98 5.67
N ILE A 9 1.53 -4.49 5.42
CA ILE A 9 0.56 -4.92 6.42
C ILE A 9 0.32 -6.42 6.25
N SER A 10 0.80 -7.24 7.18
CA SER A 10 0.61 -8.70 7.14
C SER A 10 -0.43 -9.16 8.14
N PHE A 11 -1.11 -10.28 7.84
CA PHE A 11 -2.21 -10.75 8.68
C PHE A 11 -1.79 -11.86 9.66
N ASP A 12 -0.91 -12.76 9.22
CA ASP A 12 -0.50 -13.94 9.99
C ASP A 12 0.84 -13.74 10.70
N GLU A 13 1.92 -13.58 9.92
CA GLU A 13 3.29 -13.48 10.44
C GLU A 13 3.97 -12.16 10.05
N PRO A 14 4.97 -11.68 10.83
CA PRO A 14 5.77 -10.53 10.43
C PRO A 14 6.56 -10.82 9.16
N ILE A 15 6.39 -9.98 8.13
CA ILE A 15 7.32 -9.95 6.99
C ILE A 15 8.53 -9.12 7.41
N ARG A 16 9.74 -9.70 7.37
CA ARG A 16 11.00 -9.04 7.76
C ARG A 16 11.88 -8.65 6.59
N GLN A 17 11.51 -9.10 5.39
CA GLN A 17 12.24 -8.83 4.17
C GLN A 17 12.03 -7.37 3.72
N TYR A 18 13.11 -6.74 3.28
CA TYR A 18 13.16 -5.34 2.89
C TYR A 18 13.25 -5.16 1.37
N THR A 19 14.04 -6.00 0.68
CA THR A 19 14.05 -6.08 -0.79
C THR A 19 12.82 -6.85 -1.25
N PRO A 20 11.89 -6.24 -1.98
CA PRO A 20 10.63 -6.89 -2.31
C PRO A 20 10.80 -7.94 -3.41
N ASP A 21 10.14 -9.08 -3.24
CA ASP A 21 10.03 -10.13 -4.26
C ASP A 21 8.78 -9.94 -5.14
N PRO A 22 8.79 -10.39 -6.42
CA PRO A 22 7.62 -10.32 -7.29
C PRO A 22 6.49 -11.23 -6.78
N PHE A 23 5.24 -10.83 -7.01
CA PHE A 23 4.08 -11.66 -6.72
C PHE A 23 3.85 -12.74 -7.79
N PRO A 24 3.28 -13.89 -7.40
CA PRO A 24 2.91 -14.27 -6.03
C PRO A 24 4.15 -14.63 -5.19
N LEU A 25 4.15 -14.24 -3.90
CA LEU A 25 5.18 -14.73 -2.98
C LEU A 25 4.93 -16.21 -2.71
N VAL A 26 5.96 -17.04 -2.91
CA VAL A 26 5.91 -18.50 -2.77
C VAL A 26 5.70 -18.96 -1.32
N ASP A 27 5.80 -18.04 -0.36
CA ASP A 27 5.69 -18.30 1.08
C ASP A 27 4.23 -18.38 1.58
N GLY A 28 3.24 -18.08 0.73
CA GLY A 28 1.82 -18.25 1.03
C GLY A 28 1.27 -17.26 2.06
N HIS A 29 1.97 -16.16 2.34
CA HIS A 29 1.54 -15.20 3.35
C HIS A 29 0.57 -14.15 2.77
N PRO A 30 -0.60 -13.92 3.39
CA PRO A 30 -1.49 -12.83 3.02
C PRO A 30 -0.95 -11.50 3.56
N PHE A 31 -0.85 -10.51 2.68
CA PHE A 31 -0.50 -9.14 3.07
C PHE A 31 -0.91 -8.10 2.03
N VAL A 32 -0.97 -6.85 2.49
CA VAL A 32 -1.12 -5.66 1.66
C VAL A 32 0.22 -4.93 1.65
N ALA A 33 0.69 -4.58 0.46
CA ALA A 33 1.91 -3.81 0.26
C ALA A 33 1.55 -2.46 -0.37
N PRO A 34 1.16 -1.45 0.44
CA PRO A 34 0.95 -0.10 -0.07
C PRO A 34 2.21 0.43 -0.77
N TYR A 35 3.39 0.14 -0.23
CA TYR A 35 4.68 0.47 -0.84
C TYR A 35 5.80 -0.37 -0.21
N TRP A 36 5.95 -1.62 -0.62
CA TRP A 36 6.96 -2.51 -0.05
C TRP A 36 8.36 -2.18 -0.56
N ALA A 37 9.16 -1.56 0.30
CA ALA A 37 10.56 -1.22 0.05
C ALA A 37 11.31 -1.03 1.36
N ASP A 38 12.64 -0.89 1.28
CA ASP A 38 13.52 -0.75 2.44
C ASP A 38 13.42 0.65 3.08
N VAL A 39 12.41 0.82 3.94
CA VAL A 39 12.11 2.07 4.65
C VAL A 39 12.94 2.17 5.91
N ASP A 40 13.57 3.32 6.12
CA ASP A 40 14.29 3.65 7.34
C ASP A 40 13.73 4.92 7.98
N ASN A 41 12.74 4.73 8.85
CA ASN A 41 12.11 5.81 9.60
C ASN A 41 12.95 6.31 10.78
N VAL A 42 14.17 5.80 10.98
CA VAL A 42 15.17 6.43 11.86
C VAL A 42 15.83 7.62 11.15
N LEU A 43 16.00 7.53 9.83
CA LEU A 43 16.56 8.60 9.01
C LEU A 43 15.55 9.70 8.70
N GLY A 44 14.26 9.38 8.62
CA GLY A 44 13.22 10.39 8.44
C GLY A 44 11.81 9.80 8.35
N GLY A 45 10.84 10.61 8.78
CA GLY A 45 9.41 10.28 8.73
C GLY A 45 8.92 9.43 9.89
N ASP A 46 7.60 9.24 9.92
CA ASP A 46 6.88 8.54 10.98
C ASP A 46 5.84 7.59 10.42
N ILE A 47 5.48 6.58 11.21
CA ILE A 47 4.46 5.60 10.85
C ILE A 47 3.34 5.64 11.88
N PHE A 48 2.13 5.93 11.40
CA PHE A 48 0.95 6.03 12.22
C PHE A 48 -0.04 4.94 11.83
N TYR A 49 -0.65 4.27 12.80
CA TYR A 49 -1.75 3.37 12.54
C TYR A 49 -2.83 3.47 13.60
N ARG A 50 -4.08 3.28 13.18
CA ARG A 50 -5.23 3.20 14.09
C ARG A 50 -6.32 2.32 13.51
N GLN A 51 -6.96 1.54 14.38
CA GLN A 51 -8.28 0.99 14.10
C GLN A 51 -9.34 2.01 14.53
N THR A 52 -10.44 2.08 13.80
CA THR A 52 -11.45 3.10 14.04
C THR A 52 -12.86 2.60 13.72
N THR A 53 -13.79 3.05 14.56
CA THR A 53 -15.23 2.97 14.35
C THR A 53 -15.85 4.38 14.41
N ASP A 54 -15.06 5.41 14.12
CA ASP A 54 -15.51 6.80 14.13
C ASP A 54 -16.59 7.01 13.04
N PRO A 55 -17.80 7.46 13.39
CA PRO A 55 -18.92 7.49 12.46
C PRO A 55 -18.70 8.45 11.29
N VAL A 56 -17.99 9.57 11.50
CA VAL A 56 -17.73 10.56 10.44
C VAL A 56 -16.79 9.97 9.40
N LEU A 57 -15.67 9.38 9.84
CA LEU A 57 -14.73 8.74 8.93
C LEU A 57 -15.34 7.53 8.22
N LEU A 58 -16.13 6.71 8.91
CA LEU A 58 -16.81 5.56 8.29
C LEU A 58 -17.88 6.00 7.28
N GLU A 59 -18.57 7.11 7.51
CA GLU A 59 -19.52 7.69 6.54
C GLU A 59 -18.79 8.18 5.28
N ASP A 60 -17.65 8.86 5.44
CA ASP A 60 -16.81 9.29 4.31
C ASP A 60 -16.29 8.10 3.48
N ILE A 61 -15.78 7.05 4.15
CA ILE A 61 -15.35 5.80 3.49
C ILE A 61 -16.52 5.15 2.74
N SER A 62 -17.70 5.09 3.35
CA SER A 62 -18.90 4.50 2.75
C SER A 62 -19.35 5.26 1.51
N ARG A 63 -19.30 6.59 1.56
CA ARG A 63 -19.63 7.47 0.42
C ARG A 63 -18.66 7.23 -0.74
N ASP A 64 -17.36 7.22 -0.47
CA ASP A 64 -16.33 7.01 -1.48
C ASP A 64 -16.48 5.63 -2.15
N ILE A 65 -16.63 4.56 -1.36
CA ILE A 65 -16.82 3.20 -1.91
C ILE A 65 -18.12 3.09 -2.71
N THR A 66 -19.23 3.65 -2.22
CA THR A 66 -20.51 3.63 -2.95
C THR A 66 -20.41 4.38 -4.27
N GLN A 67 -19.62 5.46 -4.34
CA GLN A 67 -19.35 6.18 -5.57
C GLN A 67 -18.55 5.33 -6.58
N TYR A 68 -17.53 4.60 -6.12
CA TYR A 68 -16.68 3.78 -6.99
C TYR A 68 -17.35 2.45 -7.40
N PHE A 69 -18.18 1.88 -6.52
CA PHE A 69 -18.84 0.57 -6.68
C PHE A 69 -20.37 0.68 -6.51
N PRO A 70 -21.09 1.41 -7.39
CA PRO A 70 -22.52 1.70 -7.21
C PRO A 70 -23.44 0.47 -7.27
N LYS A 71 -22.93 -0.68 -7.73
CA LYS A 71 -23.66 -1.96 -7.78
C LYS A 71 -23.47 -2.82 -6.52
N SER A 72 -22.65 -2.37 -5.57
CA SER A 72 -22.31 -3.10 -4.35
C SER A 72 -22.61 -2.20 -3.15
N PRO A 73 -23.84 -2.25 -2.60
CA PRO A 73 -24.18 -1.51 -1.40
C PRO A 73 -23.17 -1.80 -0.28
N PHE A 74 -22.64 -0.75 0.34
CA PHE A 74 -21.60 -0.85 1.35
C PHE A 74 -21.75 0.24 2.40
N THR A 75 -21.68 -0.17 3.67
CA THR A 75 -21.67 0.75 4.82
C THR A 75 -20.56 0.29 5.75
N ALA A 76 -19.45 1.03 5.79
CA ALA A 76 -18.31 0.70 6.63
C ALA A 76 -18.73 0.63 8.10
N THR A 77 -18.39 -0.46 8.78
CA THR A 77 -18.59 -0.64 10.22
C THR A 77 -17.26 -0.59 10.99
N TRP A 78 -16.14 -0.76 10.28
CA TRP A 78 -14.80 -0.74 10.83
C TRP A 78 -13.78 -0.33 9.76
N ALA A 79 -12.71 0.33 10.18
CA ALA A 79 -11.53 0.54 9.34
C ALA A 79 -10.22 0.45 10.14
N LEU A 80 -9.15 0.03 9.47
CA LEU A 80 -7.75 0.27 9.86
C LEU A 80 -7.18 1.30 8.91
N VAL A 81 -6.57 2.35 9.45
CA VAL A 81 -5.83 3.36 8.69
C VAL A 81 -4.36 3.27 9.08
N VAL A 82 -3.48 3.13 8.10
CA VAL A 82 -2.02 3.09 8.27
C VAL A 82 -1.38 4.09 7.33
N THR A 83 -0.62 5.04 7.87
CA THR A 83 0.09 6.08 7.11
C THR A 83 1.59 5.95 7.37
N TRP A 84 2.37 5.90 6.30
CA TRP A 84 3.80 6.16 6.32
C TRP A 84 3.96 7.61 5.85
N ASP A 85 4.34 8.50 6.75
CA ASP A 85 4.43 9.92 6.48
C ASP A 85 5.89 10.36 6.36
N HIS A 86 6.25 10.85 5.17
CA HIS A 86 7.57 11.35 4.83
C HIS A 86 8.71 10.39 5.18
N VAL A 87 8.50 9.09 4.98
CA VAL A 87 9.47 8.06 5.37
C VAL A 87 10.66 8.03 4.42
N ALA A 88 11.86 8.04 4.97
CA ALA A 88 13.11 7.90 4.22
C ALA A 88 13.38 6.44 3.82
N TYR A 89 14.31 6.25 2.88
CA TYR A 89 14.81 4.92 2.50
C TYR A 89 16.11 4.61 3.22
N TYR A 90 16.38 3.31 3.40
CA TYR A 90 17.60 2.83 4.00
C TYR A 90 18.83 3.31 3.24
N GLY A 91 19.80 3.85 3.99
CA GLY A 91 21.04 4.39 3.43
C GLY A 91 20.90 5.76 2.76
N SER A 92 19.76 6.44 2.89
CA SER A 92 19.57 7.79 2.33
C SER A 92 20.62 8.77 2.87
N THR A 93 21.24 9.53 1.97
CA THR A 93 22.05 10.73 2.25
C THR A 93 21.31 12.03 1.92
N SER A 94 20.02 11.92 1.58
CA SER A 94 19.15 13.01 1.15
C SER A 94 17.95 13.22 2.09
N GLU A 95 17.25 14.34 1.94
CA GLU A 95 16.01 14.67 2.65
C GLU A 95 14.75 14.15 1.91
N LYS A 96 14.90 13.14 1.05
CA LYS A 96 13.77 12.58 0.28
C LYS A 96 12.90 11.70 1.17
N GLY A 97 11.59 11.88 1.08
CA GLY A 97 10.61 11.11 1.85
C GLY A 97 9.40 10.71 1.01
N ASN A 98 8.85 9.53 1.30
CA ASN A 98 7.60 9.06 0.70
C ASN A 98 6.44 9.22 1.70
N THR A 99 5.30 9.72 1.25
CA THR A 99 4.03 9.73 2.01
C THR A 99 2.97 8.91 1.30
N PHE A 100 2.53 7.83 1.95
CA PHE A 100 1.50 6.91 1.44
C PHE A 100 0.66 6.31 2.58
N GLN A 101 -0.53 5.83 2.24
CA GLN A 101 -1.49 5.31 3.22
C GLN A 101 -2.25 4.10 2.70
N ALA A 102 -2.50 3.14 3.58
CA ALA A 102 -3.49 2.08 3.40
C ALA A 102 -4.70 2.31 4.31
N VAL A 103 -5.90 2.05 3.78
CA VAL A 103 -7.12 1.89 4.55
C VAL A 103 -7.70 0.51 4.24
N LEU A 104 -7.83 -0.33 5.25
CA LEU A 104 -8.57 -1.59 5.17
C LEU A 104 -9.93 -1.36 5.82
N THR A 105 -11.02 -1.69 5.14
CA THR A 105 -12.37 -1.43 5.67
C THR A 105 -13.34 -2.54 5.32
N THR A 106 -14.36 -2.71 6.16
CA THR A 106 -15.38 -3.73 5.98
C THR A 106 -16.72 -3.27 6.53
N ASP A 107 -17.80 -3.84 6.00
CA ASP A 107 -19.14 -3.80 6.56
C ASP A 107 -19.48 -5.08 7.37
N SER A 108 -18.47 -5.92 7.66
CA SER A 108 -18.49 -7.31 8.19
C SER A 108 -18.62 -8.43 7.16
N LYS A 109 -18.94 -8.13 5.90
CA LYS A 109 -19.11 -9.14 4.84
C LYS A 109 -18.25 -8.82 3.62
N ILE A 110 -18.27 -7.57 3.20
CA ILE A 110 -17.53 -7.03 2.07
C ILE A 110 -16.28 -6.36 2.61
N PHE A 111 -15.15 -6.54 1.93
CA PHE A 111 -13.86 -6.03 2.34
C PHE A 111 -13.24 -5.21 1.22
N TYR A 112 -12.75 -4.01 1.56
CA TYR A 112 -12.05 -3.14 0.64
C TYR A 112 -10.66 -2.76 1.15
N ILE A 113 -9.74 -2.62 0.20
CA ILE A 113 -8.44 -1.99 0.36
C ILE A 113 -8.48 -0.66 -0.39
N ILE A 114 -8.11 0.44 0.28
CA ILE A 114 -7.87 1.74 -0.34
C ILE A 114 -6.39 2.07 -0.13
N LEU A 115 -5.67 2.35 -1.21
CA LEU A 115 -4.29 2.81 -1.19
C LEU A 115 -4.26 4.26 -1.68
N ASN A 116 -3.63 5.14 -0.91
CA ASN A 116 -3.49 6.56 -1.23
C ASN A 116 -2.00 6.94 -1.29
N TYR A 117 -1.62 7.70 -2.30
CA TYR A 117 -0.25 8.16 -2.56
C TYR A 117 -0.25 9.67 -2.67
N TRP A 118 0.53 10.34 -1.80
CA TRP A 118 0.62 11.80 -1.77
C TRP A 118 1.89 12.29 -2.47
N ASP A 119 3.05 11.87 -1.96
CA ASP A 119 4.35 12.25 -2.48
C ASP A 119 5.26 11.02 -2.50
N ILE A 120 5.83 10.71 -3.67
CA ILE A 120 6.72 9.57 -3.86
C ILE A 120 7.98 10.08 -4.57
N GLN A 121 9.09 10.09 -3.85
CA GLN A 121 10.35 10.70 -4.24
C GLN A 121 11.48 9.69 -4.46
N TRP A 122 11.28 8.45 -4.00
CA TRP A 122 12.25 7.35 -4.08
C TRP A 122 11.56 6.01 -4.29
N THR A 123 12.26 5.06 -4.92
CA THR A 123 11.76 3.71 -5.22
C THR A 123 12.51 2.60 -4.51
N THR A 124 13.75 2.85 -4.10
CA THR A 124 14.69 1.80 -3.70
C THR A 124 15.64 2.28 -2.60
N GLY A 125 15.86 1.44 -1.59
CA GLY A 125 16.90 1.66 -0.56
C GLY A 125 18.26 1.08 -0.96
N ALA A 126 19.32 1.52 -0.29
CA ALA A 126 20.70 1.15 -0.62
C ALA A 126 20.99 -0.36 -0.49
N ALA A 127 20.32 -1.08 0.42
CA ALA A 127 20.47 -2.54 0.54
C ALA A 127 19.77 -3.31 -0.59
N SER A 128 18.98 -2.62 -1.42
CA SER A 128 18.31 -3.14 -2.62
C SER A 128 18.95 -2.58 -3.90
N ASP A 129 20.24 -2.25 -3.85
CA ASP A 129 21.05 -1.66 -4.94
C ASP A 129 20.62 -0.24 -5.39
N GLY A 130 19.87 0.48 -4.54
CA GLY A 130 19.50 1.87 -4.79
C GLY A 130 20.67 2.83 -4.59
N ASP A 131 20.67 3.93 -5.34
CA ASP A 131 21.60 5.04 -5.13
C ASP A 131 21.24 5.82 -3.85
N ALA A 132 22.24 6.08 -3.01
CA ALA A 132 22.07 6.65 -1.67
C ALA A 132 21.57 8.11 -1.68
N GLU A 133 21.75 8.85 -2.77
CA GLU A 133 21.34 10.25 -2.87
C GLU A 133 19.97 10.41 -3.54
N THR A 134 19.67 9.56 -4.52
CA THR A 134 18.45 9.65 -5.32
C THR A 134 17.36 8.68 -4.88
N GLY A 135 17.72 7.54 -4.28
CA GLY A 135 16.81 6.46 -3.91
C GLY A 135 16.26 5.68 -5.11
N LEU A 136 17.03 5.60 -6.21
CA LEU A 136 16.63 5.01 -7.51
C LEU A 136 17.67 3.99 -8.03
N GLY A 137 17.29 3.21 -9.05
CA GLY A 137 18.22 2.43 -9.89
C GLY A 137 18.46 0.96 -9.51
N GLY A 138 18.03 0.52 -8.33
CA GLY A 138 18.12 -0.87 -7.87
C GLY A 138 16.80 -1.64 -8.05
N THR A 139 16.41 -2.44 -7.06
CA THR A 139 15.11 -3.15 -7.04
C THR A 139 14.00 -2.20 -6.55
N PRO A 140 13.06 -1.76 -7.42
CA PRO A 140 12.03 -0.79 -7.03
C PRO A 140 10.98 -1.41 -6.12
N ALA A 141 10.27 -0.53 -5.41
CA ALA A 141 9.18 -0.90 -4.51
C ALA A 141 8.13 -1.79 -5.19
N HIS A 142 7.62 -2.75 -4.42
CA HIS A 142 6.50 -3.57 -4.81
C HIS A 142 5.20 -2.99 -4.23
N VAL A 143 4.24 -2.70 -5.10
CA VAL A 143 2.95 -2.14 -4.72
C VAL A 143 1.79 -3.06 -5.15
N GLY A 144 0.96 -3.47 -4.19
CA GLY A 144 -0.13 -4.40 -4.43
C GLY A 144 -0.65 -5.11 -3.19
N PHE A 145 -1.18 -6.30 -3.38
CA PHE A 145 -1.57 -7.21 -2.30
C PHE A 145 -1.57 -8.66 -2.76
N ASN A 146 -1.43 -9.57 -1.81
CA ASN A 146 -1.43 -11.02 -2.01
C ASN A 146 -2.33 -11.68 -0.96
N SER A 147 -3.19 -12.61 -1.37
CA SER A 147 -4.04 -13.40 -0.47
C SER A 147 -3.34 -14.66 0.07
N GLY A 148 -2.13 -14.98 -0.41
CA GLY A 148 -1.37 -16.14 0.05
C GLY A 148 -1.83 -17.49 -0.49
N ASP A 149 -2.68 -17.49 -1.53
CA ASP A 149 -3.25 -18.70 -2.15
C ASP A 149 -2.77 -18.94 -3.59
N ASP A 150 -1.68 -18.27 -4.00
CA ASP A 150 -1.08 -18.25 -5.34
C ASP A 150 -1.97 -17.74 -6.48
N THR A 151 -3.24 -17.43 -6.22
CA THR A 151 -4.24 -17.12 -7.26
C THR A 151 -4.82 -15.72 -7.15
N ASN A 152 -4.99 -15.21 -5.93
CA ASN A 152 -5.61 -13.92 -5.65
C ASN A 152 -4.52 -12.94 -5.22
N PHE A 153 -3.91 -12.27 -6.19
CA PHE A 153 -2.96 -11.19 -5.97
C PHE A 153 -3.13 -10.11 -7.03
N TYR A 154 -2.69 -8.89 -6.72
CA TYR A 154 -2.70 -7.80 -7.68
C TYR A 154 -1.44 -6.96 -7.60
N ASN A 155 -0.80 -6.75 -8.75
CA ASN A 155 0.30 -5.80 -8.94
C ASN A 155 -0.27 -4.51 -9.50
N ILE A 156 -0.06 -3.38 -8.82
CA ILE A 156 -0.37 -2.08 -9.42
C ILE A 156 0.55 -1.86 -10.64
N PRO A 157 0.04 -1.34 -11.77
CA PRO A 157 0.86 -1.01 -12.93
C PRO A 157 2.11 -0.20 -12.56
N GLY A 158 3.28 -0.69 -12.97
CA GLY A 158 4.57 -0.10 -12.64
C GLY A 158 5.24 -0.68 -11.38
N SER A 159 4.55 -1.50 -10.58
CA SER A 159 5.14 -2.20 -9.42
C SER A 159 6.42 -2.94 -9.82
N GLN A 160 7.45 -2.88 -8.96
CA GLN A 160 8.80 -3.41 -9.22
C GLN A 160 9.51 -2.86 -10.47
N THR A 161 9.11 -1.68 -10.94
CA THR A 161 9.83 -0.97 -12.01
C THR A 161 10.02 0.49 -11.63
N ASP A 162 10.96 1.19 -12.27
CA ASP A 162 11.18 2.62 -12.06
C ASP A 162 9.91 3.47 -12.29
N ALA A 163 8.95 2.94 -13.07
CA ALA A 163 7.68 3.63 -13.32
C ALA A 163 6.84 3.82 -12.05
N ILE A 164 7.08 3.05 -10.98
CA ILE A 164 6.31 3.13 -9.73
C ILE A 164 6.40 4.50 -9.06
N ILE A 165 7.46 5.26 -9.34
CA ILE A 165 7.60 6.64 -8.86
C ILE A 165 6.44 7.55 -9.28
N ASN A 166 5.76 7.22 -10.40
CA ASN A 166 4.64 8.01 -10.93
C ASN A 166 3.27 7.62 -10.34
N ILE A 167 3.21 6.75 -9.33
CA ILE A 167 1.96 6.18 -8.81
C ILE A 167 0.97 7.24 -8.32
N THR A 168 1.44 8.40 -7.88
CA THR A 168 0.65 9.59 -7.48
C THR A 168 -0.25 10.13 -8.60
N THR A 169 0.04 9.79 -9.86
CA THR A 169 -0.73 10.22 -11.04
C THR A 169 -1.67 9.14 -11.60
N THR A 170 -1.55 7.91 -11.10
CA THR A 170 -2.28 6.74 -11.60
C THR A 170 -3.45 6.37 -10.68
N SER A 171 -4.45 5.64 -11.19
CA SER A 171 -5.64 5.25 -10.43
C SER A 171 -6.50 4.22 -11.19
N ASN A 172 -7.21 3.35 -10.47
CA ASN A 172 -8.32 2.55 -11.02
C ASN A 172 -9.72 3.15 -10.74
N VAL A 173 -9.81 4.19 -9.92
CA VAL A 173 -11.08 4.87 -9.55
C VAL A 173 -11.17 6.30 -10.09
N LYS A 174 -10.26 6.69 -11.00
CA LYS A 174 -10.18 8.03 -11.62
C LYS A 174 -9.94 9.16 -10.60
N VAL A 175 -9.29 8.84 -9.49
CA VAL A 175 -8.80 9.81 -8.51
C VAL A 175 -7.28 9.64 -8.43
N PRO A 176 -6.48 10.58 -8.97
CA PRO A 176 -5.02 10.44 -9.01
C PRO A 176 -4.43 10.05 -7.66
N GLY A 177 -3.55 9.05 -7.66
CA GLY A 177 -2.89 8.57 -6.46
C GLY A 177 -3.79 7.71 -5.56
N ARG A 178 -5.00 7.35 -6.00
CA ARG A 178 -5.89 6.46 -5.25
C ARG A 178 -6.20 5.19 -6.01
N TRP A 179 -6.04 4.07 -5.31
CA TRP A 179 -6.37 2.73 -5.79
C TRP A 179 -7.33 2.06 -4.81
N VAL A 180 -8.41 1.45 -5.32
CA VAL A 180 -9.44 0.81 -4.47
C VAL A 180 -9.79 -0.56 -5.00
N PHE A 181 -9.77 -1.56 -4.13
CA PHE A 181 -9.99 -2.96 -4.49
C PHE A 181 -11.03 -3.58 -3.56
N ARG A 182 -11.97 -4.32 -4.13
CA ARG A 182 -12.82 -5.25 -3.38
C ARG A 182 -12.11 -6.60 -3.29
N VAL A 183 -11.99 -7.15 -2.08
CA VAL A 183 -11.11 -8.31 -1.82
C VAL A 183 -11.81 -9.50 -1.16
N ASP A 184 -13.09 -9.40 -0.80
CA ASP A 184 -13.90 -10.55 -0.35
C ASP A 184 -14.33 -11.49 -1.50
N ASP A 185 -14.45 -10.91 -2.69
CA ASP A 185 -14.66 -11.57 -3.98
C ASP A 185 -13.74 -10.81 -4.93
N PHE A 186 -12.59 -11.40 -5.29
CA PHE A 186 -11.51 -10.70 -5.99
C PHE A 186 -12.03 -10.13 -7.32
N GLN A 187 -12.29 -8.82 -7.33
CA GLN A 187 -12.76 -8.10 -8.51
C GLN A 187 -11.85 -6.90 -8.77
N VAL A 188 -11.05 -7.00 -9.84
CA VAL A 188 -10.28 -5.88 -10.37
C VAL A 188 -11.23 -5.01 -11.20
N THR A 189 -11.47 -3.78 -10.77
CA THR A 189 -12.22 -2.80 -11.55
C THR A 189 -11.32 -2.06 -12.53
N GLY A 190 -11.78 -1.93 -13.79
CA GLY A 190 -11.28 -0.92 -14.72
C GLY A 190 -10.00 -1.24 -15.49
N VAL A 191 -9.85 -2.46 -16.02
CA VAL A 191 -8.93 -2.71 -17.16
C VAL A 191 -9.44 -2.05 -18.44
#